data_AF-A0A916V6L9-F1
#
_entry.id   AF-A0A916V6L9-F1
#
_cell.length_a   1.000
_cell.length_b   1.000
_cell.length_c   1.000
_cell.angle_alpha   90.00
_cell.angle_beta   90.00
_cell.angle_gamma   90.00
#
_symmetry.space_group_name_H-M   'P 1'
#
loop_
_entity.id
_entity.type
_entity.pdbx_description
1 polymer ?
#
loop_
_entity_poly.entity_id
_entity_poly.type
_entity_poly.pdbx_seq_one_letter_code
_entity_poly.pdbx_strand_id
1 'polypeptide(L)'
;MGLNLSNRQIAQELDLDKDVVQDMTTQLREGIDQGKPEVNLSGSVECDEVYVTAGHKGKPEEVKKKGAKEGVIASRGFGGGGHT
;
A
#
# COMPACT_ATOMS: atom_id res chain seq x y z
N MET A 1 13.25 12.02 -10.61
CA MET A 1 12.05 11.45 -9.96
C MET A 1 12.17 11.60 -8.45
N GLY A 2 11.15 12.12 -7.78
CA GLY A 2 11.06 12.16 -6.32
C GLY A 2 10.64 10.81 -5.71
N LEU A 3 10.58 10.74 -4.37
CA LEU A 3 9.99 9.60 -3.67
C LEU A 3 8.46 9.72 -3.63
N ASN A 4 7.76 8.59 -3.47
CA ASN A 4 6.30 8.51 -3.33
C ASN A 4 5.49 8.98 -4.56
N LEU A 5 5.99 8.70 -5.76
CA LEU A 5 5.26 8.97 -7.00
C LEU A 5 4.21 7.89 -7.29
N SER A 6 3.06 8.31 -7.81
CA SER A 6 2.08 7.38 -8.36
C SER A 6 2.52 6.83 -9.72
N ASN A 7 2.05 5.64 -10.09
CA ASN A 7 2.33 5.04 -11.41
C ASN A 7 1.94 5.97 -12.58
N ARG A 8 0.94 6.85 -12.40
CA ARG A 8 0.58 7.87 -13.41
C ARG A 8 1.61 8.97 -13.55
N GLN A 9 2.17 9.46 -12.44
CA GLN A 9 3.23 10.46 -12.47
C GLN A 9 4.50 9.89 -13.07
N ILE A 10 4.85 8.65 -12.71
CA ILE A 10 5.99 7.92 -13.30
C ILE A 10 5.78 7.78 -14.82
N ALA A 11 4.59 7.38 -15.27
CA ALA A 11 4.25 7.29 -16.68
C ALA A 11 4.42 8.63 -17.43
N GLN A 12 3.97 9.74 -16.82
CA GLN A 12 4.15 11.08 -17.39
C GLN A 12 5.61 11.52 -17.44
N GLU A 13 6.39 11.30 -16.39
CA GLU A 13 7.81 11.67 -16.35
C GLU A 13 8.66 10.86 -17.33
N LEU A 14 8.27 9.62 -17.61
CA LEU A 14 8.98 8.71 -18.51
C LEU A 14 8.42 8.67 -19.94
N ASP A 15 7.34 9.40 -20.23
CA ASP A 15 6.59 9.34 -21.50
C ASP A 15 6.20 7.90 -21.90
N LEU A 16 5.65 7.16 -20.93
CA LEU A 16 5.20 5.77 -21.10
C LEU A 16 3.70 5.66 -20.89
N ASP A 17 3.11 4.60 -21.46
CA ASP A 17 1.74 4.24 -21.11
C ASP A 17 1.64 3.77 -19.65
N LYS A 18 0.54 4.13 -18.99
CA LYS A 18 0.29 3.82 -17.56
C LYS A 18 0.26 2.31 -17.29
N ASP A 19 -0.19 1.50 -18.24
CA ASP A 19 -0.35 0.06 -18.07
C ASP A 19 1.03 -0.62 -18.18
N VAL A 20 1.91 -0.11 -19.05
CA VAL A 20 3.33 -0.50 -19.08
C VAL A 20 4.02 -0.20 -17.75
N VAL A 21 3.81 0.98 -17.17
CA VAL A 21 4.36 1.32 -15.86
C VAL A 21 3.77 0.43 -14.75
N GLN A 22 2.49 0.06 -14.85
CA GLN A 22 1.87 -0.88 -13.93
C GLN A 22 2.56 -2.26 -13.98
N ASP A 23 2.85 -2.77 -15.17
CA ASP A 23 3.52 -4.06 -15.35
C ASP A 23 4.96 -4.01 -14.81
N MET A 24 5.72 -2.98 -15.19
CA MET A 24 7.09 -2.78 -14.70
C MET A 24 7.16 -2.66 -13.17
N THR A 25 6.26 -1.89 -12.56
CA THR A 25 6.23 -1.76 -11.10
C THR A 25 5.74 -3.01 -10.40
N THR A 26 4.91 -3.84 -11.03
CA THR A 26 4.53 -5.16 -10.51
C THR A 26 5.73 -6.08 -10.46
N GLN A 27 6.45 -6.20 -11.57
CA GLN A 27 7.68 -7.01 -11.64
C GLN A 27 8.73 -6.57 -10.63
N LEU A 28 8.93 -5.26 -10.46
CA LEU A 28 9.87 -4.72 -9.48
C LEU A 28 9.48 -5.08 -8.04
N ARG A 29 8.19 -4.99 -7.69
CA ARG A 29 7.71 -5.35 -6.34
C ARG A 29 7.91 -6.84 -6.05
N GLU A 30 7.64 -7.70 -7.03
CA GLU A 30 7.88 -9.15 -6.91
C GLU A 30 9.36 -9.45 -6.73
N GLY A 31 10.24 -8.82 -7.52
CA GLY A 31 11.69 -8.99 -7.38
C GLY A 31 12.21 -8.52 -6.02
N ILE A 32 11.69 -7.40 -5.50
CA ILE A 32 12.03 -6.93 -4.15
C ILE A 32 11.60 -7.94 -3.09
N ASP A 33 10.39 -8.49 -3.20
CA ASP A 33 9.87 -9.45 -2.24
C ASP A 33 10.67 -10.74 -2.22
N GLN A 34 10.99 -11.28 -3.41
CA GLN A 34 11.83 -12.47 -3.57
C GLN A 34 13.26 -12.26 -3.05
N GLY A 35 13.77 -11.03 -3.13
CA GLY A 35 15.09 -10.66 -2.64
C GLY A 35 15.17 -10.40 -1.13
N LYS A 36 14.05 -10.41 -0.40
CA LYS A 36 14.06 -10.17 1.04
C LYS A 36 14.75 -11.34 1.76
N PRO A 37 15.74 -11.06 2.63
CA PRO A 37 16.34 -12.11 3.45
C PRO A 37 15.32 -12.64 4.46
N GLU A 38 15.46 -13.92 4.81
CA GLU A 38 14.66 -14.53 5.86
C GLU A 38 14.97 -13.88 7.22
N VAL A 39 13.93 -13.42 7.91
CA VAL A 39 14.05 -12.76 9.22
C VAL A 39 13.72 -13.77 10.32
N ASN A 40 14.71 -14.11 11.13
CA ASN A 40 14.53 -14.93 12.32
C ASN A 40 14.38 -14.04 13.55
N LEU A 41 13.18 -14.01 14.13
CA LEU A 41 12.88 -13.23 15.33
C LEU A 41 13.11 -14.09 16.59
N SER A 42 13.73 -13.50 17.63
CA SER A 42 13.96 -14.18 18.91
C SER A 42 13.87 -13.22 20.09
N GLY A 43 13.34 -13.68 21.22
CA GLY A 43 13.16 -12.84 22.43
C GLY A 43 11.92 -11.95 22.34
N SER A 44 11.97 -10.79 23.00
CA SER A 44 10.91 -9.77 22.90
C SER A 44 11.15 -8.90 21.67
N VAL A 45 10.13 -8.72 20.83
CA VAL A 45 10.19 -7.95 19.58
C VAL A 45 9.10 -6.88 19.61
N GLU A 46 9.48 -5.65 19.24
CA GLU A 46 8.56 -4.53 19.04
C GLU A 46 8.03 -4.55 17.61
N CYS A 47 6.74 -4.24 17.45
CA CYS A 47 6.08 -4.17 16.14
C CYS A 47 5.52 -2.77 15.92
N ASP A 48 5.96 -2.10 14.86
CA ASP A 48 5.35 -0.84 14.41
C ASP A 48 4.10 -1.15 13.57
N GLU A 49 2.95 -0.61 13.96
CA GLU A 49 1.70 -0.77 13.21
C GLU A 49 1.41 0.42 12.31
N VAL A 50 1.16 0.15 11.03
CA VAL A 50 0.66 1.14 10.06
C VAL A 50 -0.65 0.64 9.46
N TYR A 51 -1.65 1.53 9.45
CA TYR A 51 -2.96 1.27 8.87
C TYR A 51 -2.94 1.77 7.41
N VAL A 52 -3.33 0.91 6.46
CA VAL A 52 -3.47 1.25 5.03
C VAL A 52 -4.86 0.90 4.53
N THR A 53 -5.46 1.75 3.69
CA THR A 53 -6.80 1.48 3.12
C THR A 53 -6.67 0.78 1.77
N ALA A 54 -7.06 -0.49 1.68
CA ALA A 54 -7.13 -1.17 0.39
C ALA A 54 -8.31 -0.62 -0.45
N GLY A 55 -8.04 -0.25 -1.70
CA GLY A 55 -9.09 0.16 -2.64
C GLY A 55 -9.88 -1.04 -3.16
N HIS A 56 -11.20 -0.90 -3.29
CA HIS A 56 -12.05 -1.90 -3.95
C HIS A 56 -12.31 -1.47 -5.40
N LYS A 57 -11.85 -2.27 -6.37
CA LYS A 57 -11.98 -1.93 -7.79
C LYS A 57 -13.45 -1.78 -8.17
N GLY A 58 -13.82 -0.59 -8.65
CA GLY A 58 -15.18 -0.28 -9.10
C GLY A 58 -16.19 0.04 -8.00
N LYS A 59 -15.83 -0.05 -6.71
CA LYS A 59 -16.73 0.25 -5.59
C LYS A 59 -16.05 1.03 -4.46
N PRO A 60 -15.62 2.28 -4.74
CA PRO A 60 -14.96 3.11 -3.72
C PRO A 60 -15.84 3.39 -2.50
N GLU A 61 -17.17 3.37 -2.65
CA GLU A 61 -18.13 3.60 -1.55
C GLU A 61 -18.12 2.49 -0.49
N GLU A 62 -17.83 1.23 -0.86
CA GLU A 62 -17.75 0.11 0.10
C GLU A 62 -16.53 0.23 1.03
N VAL A 63 -15.58 1.09 0.68
CA VAL A 63 -14.36 1.36 1.45
C VAL A 63 -14.52 2.55 2.41
N LYS A 64 -15.61 3.33 2.30
CA LYS A 64 -15.90 4.46 3.20
C LYS A 64 -16.36 3.93 4.57
N LYS A 65 -15.47 3.94 5.57
CA LYS A 65 -15.81 3.57 6.95
C LYS A 65 -16.81 4.56 7.59
N LYS A 66 -17.82 4.04 8.30
CA LYS A 66 -18.53 4.77 9.37
C LYS A 66 -17.64 4.79 10.63
N GLY A 67 -17.65 5.90 11.37
CA GLY A 67 -16.72 6.24 12.45
C GLY A 67 -16.47 5.14 13.50
N ALA A 68 -15.25 5.16 14.05
CA ALA A 68 -14.71 4.18 14.99
C ALA A 68 -15.53 4.07 16.29
N LYS A 69 -15.72 2.85 16.79
CA LYS A 69 -16.07 2.58 18.18
C LYS A 69 -14.82 2.06 18.89
N GLU A 70 -14.47 2.70 20.00
CA GLU A 70 -13.38 2.32 20.88
C GLU A 70 -13.67 0.97 21.55
N GLY A 71 -12.62 0.14 21.66
CA GLY A 71 -12.60 -1.06 22.48
C GLY A 71 -13.20 -2.29 21.80
N VAL A 72 -12.32 -3.08 21.16
CA VAL A 72 -12.24 -4.55 21.21
C VAL A 72 -11.27 -5.00 20.12
N ILE A 73 -10.26 -5.76 20.55
CA ILE A 73 -9.28 -6.49 19.74
C ILE A 73 -9.99 -7.34 18.67
N ALA A 74 -10.01 -6.83 17.44
CA ALA A 74 -10.25 -7.61 16.23
C ALA A 74 -9.56 -6.92 15.07
N SER A 75 -8.51 -7.55 14.58
CA SER A 75 -7.72 -7.16 13.40
C SER A 75 -8.61 -6.68 12.24
N ARG A 76 -8.60 -5.39 11.92
CA ARG A 76 -9.13 -4.84 10.65
C ARG A 76 -8.59 -3.45 10.39
N GLY A 77 -7.31 -3.41 10.04
CA GLY A 77 -6.61 -2.18 9.75
C GLY A 77 -7.05 -1.58 8.41
N PHE A 78 -7.58 -0.36 8.44
CA PHE A 78 -7.82 0.48 7.26
C PHE A 78 -7.83 1.96 7.68
N GLY A 79 -6.90 2.75 7.15
CA GLY A 79 -6.83 4.22 7.13
C GLY A 79 -5.69 4.61 6.18
N GLY A 80 -5.60 5.73 5.46
CA GLY A 80 -6.56 6.78 5.15
C GLY A 80 -6.12 7.43 3.82
N GLY A 81 -7.05 8.13 3.17
CA GLY A 81 -6.75 9.10 2.12
C GLY A 81 -7.31 10.45 2.54
N GLY A 82 -6.43 11.39 2.86
CA GLY A 82 -6.77 12.81 3.01
C GLY A 82 -6.71 13.49 1.64
N HIS A 83 -7.75 14.26 1.32
CA HIS A 83 -7.83 15.18 0.19
C HIS A 83 -7.77 16.61 0.76
N THR A 84 -6.88 17.45 0.23
CA THR A 84 -7.12 18.74 -0.47
C THR A 84 -5.77 19.32 -0.86
#